data_AF-A0A6G2K3M1-F1
#
_entry.id   AF-A0A6G2K3M1-F1
#
_cell.length_a   1.000
_cell.length_b   1.000
_cell.length_c   1.000
_cell.angle_alpha   90.00
_cell.angle_beta   90.00
_cell.angle_gamma   90.00
#
_symmetry.space_group_name_H-M   'P 1'
#
loop_
_entity.id
_entity.type
_entity.pdbx_description
1 polymer ?
#
loop_
_entity_poly.entity_id
_entity_poly.type
_entity_poly.pdbx_seq_one_letter_code
_entity_poly.pdbx_strand_id
1 'polypeptide(L)'
;MAIEHPAPRPAWTVAEAKARLSEILRLAEEEGPQRIGRRQTFVVLPERLLHEDEDGASLHFGRWLVDNIPRGTNLEVPDRSLDKPRPPFWRDWTDEDWGVEDE
;
A
#
# COMPACT_ATOMS: atom_id res chain seq x y z
N MET A 1 3.79 7.93 16.27
CA MET A 1 2.33 7.86 16.36
C MET A 1 1.93 6.57 15.65
N ALA A 2 1.56 5.52 16.39
CA ALA A 2 1.13 4.27 15.77
C ALA A 2 -0.26 4.51 15.16
N ILE A 3 -0.42 4.28 13.86
CA ILE A 3 -1.75 4.25 13.25
C ILE A 3 -2.39 2.97 13.76
N GLU A 4 -3.22 3.08 14.81
CA GLU A 4 -4.06 1.98 15.25
C GLU A 4 -5.05 1.71 14.12
N HIS A 5 -4.80 0.66 13.35
CA HIS A 5 -5.80 0.16 12.40
C HIS A 5 -6.95 -0.43 13.22
N PRO A 6 -8.17 0.14 13.16
CA PRO A 6 -9.30 -0.45 13.85
C PRO A 6 -9.49 -1.88 13.35
N ALA A 7 -9.79 -2.80 14.27
CA ALA A 7 -10.00 -4.20 13.95
C ALA A 7 -11.00 -4.32 12.79
N PRO A 8 -10.73 -5.17 11.78
CA PRO A 8 -11.57 -5.24 10.60
C PRO A 8 -12.99 -5.65 10.98
N ARG A 9 -13.96 -4.79 10.69
CA ARG A 9 -15.38 -5.10 10.90
C ARG A 9 -15.77 -6.39 10.16
N PRO A 10 -16.66 -7.21 10.75
CA PRO A 10 -17.15 -8.42 10.11
C PRO A 10 -17.80 -8.09 8.75
N ALA A 11 -17.39 -8.81 7.71
CA ALA A 11 -17.85 -8.57 6.35
C ALA A 11 -19.26 -9.12 6.13
N TRP A 12 -20.10 -8.32 5.46
CA TRP A 12 -21.40 -8.72 4.94
C TRP A 12 -21.24 -9.87 3.96
N THR A 13 -22.15 -10.84 3.97
CA THR A 13 -22.25 -11.78 2.85
C THR A 13 -22.84 -11.08 1.63
N VAL A 14 -22.61 -11.63 0.43
CA VAL A 14 -23.20 -11.09 -0.80
C VAL A 14 -24.73 -11.13 -0.75
N ALA A 15 -25.31 -12.16 -0.12
CA ALA A 15 -26.76 -12.30 0.03
C ALA A 15 -27.34 -11.20 0.93
N GLU A 16 -26.72 -10.95 2.09
CA GLU A 16 -27.14 -9.86 2.99
C GLU A 16 -26.99 -8.50 2.31
N ALA A 17 -25.90 -8.29 1.58
CA ALA A 17 -25.67 -7.04 0.88
C ALA A 17 -26.72 -6.74 -0.19
N LYS A 18 -27.16 -7.76 -0.94
CA LYS A 18 -28.25 -7.62 -1.90
C LYS A 18 -29.58 -7.30 -1.22
N ALA A 19 -29.86 -7.91 -0.08
CA ALA A 19 -31.10 -7.69 0.66
C ALA A 19 -31.13 -6.35 1.41
N ARG A 20 -29.96 -5.81 1.78
CA ARG A 20 -29.82 -4.64 2.68
C ARG A 20 -28.93 -3.55 2.09
N LEU A 21 -28.94 -3.39 0.77
CA LEU A 21 -28.03 -2.45 0.09
C LEU A 21 -28.17 -1.02 0.63
N SER A 22 -29.40 -0.53 0.82
CA SER A 22 -29.65 0.82 1.36
C SER A 22 -29.06 1.03 2.75
N GLU A 23 -29.06 0.00 3.59
CA GLU A 23 -28.46 0.08 4.92
C GLU A 23 -26.94 0.11 4.83
N ILE A 24 -26.34 -0.70 3.96
CA ILE A 24 -24.90 -0.69 3.72
C ILE A 24 -24.45 0.69 3.24
N LEU A 25 -25.20 1.34 2.34
CA LEU A 25 -24.88 2.69 1.88
C LEU A 25 -24.95 3.72 3.03
N ARG A 26 -25.97 3.62 3.88
CA ARG A 26 -26.11 4.47 5.08
C ARG A 26 -24.94 4.27 6.05
N LEU A 27 -24.55 3.03 6.30
CA LEU A 27 -23.40 2.71 7.17
C LEU A 27 -22.08 3.14 6.54
N ALA A 28 -21.94 3.07 5.22
CA ALA A 28 -20.78 3.57 4.49
C ALA A 28 -20.61 5.09 4.68
N GLU A 29 -21.74 5.82 4.71
CA GLU A 29 -21.79 7.26 4.93
C GLU A 29 -21.46 7.65 6.38
N GLU A 30 -22.13 7.02 7.35
CA GLU A 30 -22.09 7.42 8.76
C GLU A 30 -20.91 6.81 9.52
N GLU A 31 -20.58 5.57 9.23
CA GLU A 31 -19.59 4.81 9.99
C GLU A 31 -18.33 4.50 9.17
N GLY A 32 -18.30 4.79 7.88
CA GLY A 32 -17.17 4.53 7.00
C GLY A 32 -17.24 3.19 6.24
N PRO A 33 -16.17 2.80 5.51
CA PRO A 33 -16.24 1.76 4.50
C PRO A 33 -16.77 0.40 4.96
N GLN A 34 -17.62 -0.21 4.13
CA GLN A 34 -18.29 -1.49 4.41
C GLN A 34 -17.73 -2.60 3.53
N ARG A 35 -17.48 -3.79 4.10
CA ARG A 35 -16.88 -4.94 3.39
C ARG A 35 -17.92 -5.97 3.03
N ILE A 36 -17.92 -6.46 1.80
CA ILE A 36 -18.83 -7.49 1.29
C ILE A 36 -18.01 -8.68 0.77
N GLY A 37 -18.31 -9.88 1.27
CA GLY A 37 -17.72 -11.14 0.81
C GLY A 37 -16.52 -11.61 1.64
N ARG A 38 -16.40 -12.94 1.78
CA ARG A 38 -15.36 -13.61 2.60
C ARG A 38 -14.14 -14.10 1.82
N ARG A 39 -14.34 -14.60 0.60
CA ARG A 39 -13.24 -15.12 -0.27
C ARG A 39 -12.78 -14.08 -1.28
N GLN A 40 -13.73 -13.48 -2.00
CA GLN A 40 -13.53 -12.24 -2.73
C GLN A 40 -14.23 -11.14 -1.96
N THR A 41 -13.48 -10.12 -1.57
CA THR A 41 -13.99 -9.02 -0.76
C THR A 41 -14.06 -7.76 -1.61
N PHE A 42 -15.23 -7.15 -1.63
CA PHE A 42 -15.49 -5.84 -2.21
C PHE A 42 -15.70 -4.83 -1.08
N VAL A 43 -15.43 -3.56 -1.35
CA VAL A 43 -15.62 -2.47 -0.39
C VAL A 43 -16.59 -1.46 -0.98
N VAL A 44 -17.55 -1.03 -0.17
CA VAL A 44 -18.48 0.07 -0.48
C VAL A 44 -18.07 1.27 0.36
N LEU A 45 -17.81 2.38 -0.31
CA LEU A 45 -17.46 3.67 0.27
C LEU A 45 -18.19 4.78 -0.49
N PRO A 46 -18.47 5.92 0.17
CA PRO A 46 -18.96 7.11 -0.53
C PRO A 46 -17.94 7.61 -1.55
N GLU A 47 -18.42 8.06 -2.71
CA GLU A 47 -17.58 8.51 -3.83
C GLU A 47 -16.61 9.62 -3.45
N ARG A 48 -17.01 10.57 -2.59
CA ARG A 48 -16.15 11.67 -2.13
C ARG A 48 -14.83 11.20 -1.52
N LEU A 49 -14.81 10.04 -0.86
CA LEU A 49 -13.61 9.50 -0.24
C LEU A 49 -12.60 8.99 -1.27
N LEU A 50 -13.02 8.71 -2.51
CA LEU A 50 -12.11 8.36 -3.60
C LEU A 50 -11.31 9.58 -4.06
N HIS A 51 -11.93 10.75 -4.06
CA HIS A 51 -11.33 11.99 -4.56
C HIS A 51 -10.57 12.79 -3.48
N GLU A 52 -10.89 12.58 -2.20
CA GLU A 52 -10.10 13.14 -1.08
C GLU A 52 -8.63 12.71 -1.11
N ASP A 53 -8.36 11.49 -1.60
CA ASP A 53 -7.00 10.99 -1.81
C ASP A 53 -6.41 11.36 -3.18
N GLU A 54 -7.20 11.82 -4.16
CA GLU A 54 -6.66 12.26 -5.46
C GLU A 54 -5.92 13.60 -5.36
N ASP A 55 -6.30 14.46 -4.40
CA ASP A 55 -5.48 15.62 -4.01
C ASP A 55 -4.15 15.19 -3.34
N GLY A 56 -4.07 13.95 -2.84
CA GLY A 56 -2.87 13.31 -2.27
C GLY A 56 -2.11 12.40 -3.24
N ALA A 57 -2.73 11.95 -4.34
CA ALA A 57 -2.17 11.01 -5.31
C ALA A 57 -1.03 11.59 -6.17
N SER A 58 -0.69 12.87 -5.98
CA SER A 58 0.50 13.48 -6.58
C SER A 58 1.36 14.30 -5.61
N LEU A 59 1.30 14.00 -4.31
CA LEU A 59 2.55 14.12 -3.55
C LEU A 59 3.39 12.91 -3.92
N HIS A 60 4.08 13.01 -5.07
CA HIS A 60 5.18 12.10 -5.43
C HIS A 60 5.89 11.73 -4.14
N PHE A 61 5.96 10.45 -3.80
CA PHE A 61 6.49 10.03 -2.50
C PHE A 61 7.85 10.70 -2.18
N GLY A 62 8.68 10.93 -3.21
CA GLY A 62 9.90 11.73 -3.10
C GLY A 62 9.69 13.20 -2.66
N ARG A 63 8.66 13.89 -3.16
CA ARG A 63 8.29 15.24 -2.72
C ARG A 63 7.83 15.24 -1.25
N TRP A 64 6.97 14.29 -0.88
CA TRP A 64 6.54 14.15 0.51
C TRP A 64 7.74 13.90 1.44
N LEU A 65 8.67 13.02 1.04
CA LEU A 65 9.90 12.76 1.80
C LEU A 65 10.75 14.02 1.97
N VAL A 66 10.93 14.82 0.92
CA VAL A 66 11.68 16.08 1.01
C VAL A 66 11.03 17.05 1.99
N ASP A 67 9.70 17.13 1.97
CA ASP A 67 8.93 18.08 2.80
C ASP A 67 8.80 17.60 4.26
N ASN A 68 8.85 16.29 4.52
CA ASN A 68 8.62 15.69 5.84
C ASN A 68 9.86 15.00 6.45
N ILE A 69 11.01 14.97 5.76
CA ILE A 69 12.26 14.47 6.35
C ILE A 69 12.60 15.33 7.58
N PRO A 70 12.87 14.70 8.74
CA PRO A 70 13.32 15.41 9.93
C PRO A 70 14.61 16.18 9.63
N ARG A 71 14.53 17.51 9.52
CA ARG A 71 15.71 18.36 9.32
C ARG A 71 16.52 18.41 10.61
N GLY A 72 17.82 18.14 10.52
CA GLY A 72 18.74 18.24 11.66
C GLY A 72 18.80 17.01 12.58
N THR A 73 18.17 15.90 12.22
CA THR A 73 18.41 14.62 12.91
C THR A 73 19.68 13.98 12.35
N ASN A 74 20.72 13.86 13.17
CA ASN A 74 21.90 13.07 12.81
C ASN A 74 21.54 11.59 12.94
N LEU A 75 21.03 11.00 11.87
CA LEU A 75 20.80 9.56 11.81
C LEU A 75 22.15 8.86 11.83
N GLU A 76 22.38 8.03 12.84
CA GLU A 76 23.56 7.17 12.88
C GLU A 76 23.52 6.26 11.65
N VAL A 77 24.48 6.45 10.75
CA VAL A 77 24.64 5.57 9.59
C VAL A 77 25.13 4.23 10.14
N PRO A 78 24.41 3.12 9.90
CA PRO A 78 24.88 1.81 10.30
C PRO A 78 26.26 1.54 9.71
N ASP A 79 27.14 0.93 10.51
CA ASP A 79 28.47 0.55 10.05
C ASP A 79 28.38 -0.46 8.89
N ARG A 80 28.69 0.01 7.68
CA ARG A 80 28.66 -0.79 6.45
C ARG A 80 29.77 -1.85 6.40
N SER A 81 30.73 -1.82 7.32
CA SER A 81 31.77 -2.85 7.40
C SER A 81 31.28 -4.15 8.02
N LEU A 82 30.14 -4.12 8.72
CA LEU A 82 29.48 -5.30 9.29
C LEU A 82 28.59 -6.02 8.27
N ASP A 83 28.30 -5.38 7.15
CA ASP A 83 27.61 -6.04 6.05
C ASP A 83 28.53 -7.11 5.46
N LYS A 84 28.03 -8.35 5.41
CA LYS A 84 28.68 -9.40 4.62
C LYS A 84 28.84 -8.85 3.20
N PRO A 85 30.01 -9.01 2.56
CA PRO A 85 30.21 -8.54 1.19
C PRO A 85 29.11 -9.16 0.33
N ARG A 86 28.16 -8.32 -0.11
CA ARG A 86 27.15 -8.75 -1.06
C ARG A 86 27.90 -9.11 -2.32
N PRO A 87 27.70 -10.33 -2.86
CA PRO A 87 28.23 -10.60 -4.18
C PRO A 87 27.65 -9.54 -5.13
N PRO A 88 28.47 -8.96 -6.01
CA PRO A 88 27.94 -8.06 -7.00
C PRO A 88 26.88 -8.77 -7.84
N PHE A 89 25.89 -8.02 -8.33
CA PHE A 89 24.72 -8.58 -9.02
C PHE A 89 25.08 -9.36 -10.31
N TRP A 90 26.26 -9.12 -10.88
CA TRP A 90 26.79 -9.81 -12.07
C TRP A 90 27.53 -11.11 -11.76
N ARG A 91 27.70 -11.49 -10.49
CA ARG A 91 28.49 -12.67 -10.11
C ARG A 91 27.83 -13.99 -10.53
N ASP A 92 26.52 -13.96 -10.74
CA ASP A 92 25.72 -15.11 -11.16
C ASP A 92 25.30 -15.02 -12.64
N TRP A 93 25.79 -14.00 -13.37
CA TRP A 93 25.54 -13.87 -14.80
C TRP A 93 26.48 -14.78 -15.58
N THR A 94 25.90 -15.55 -16.49
CA THR A 94 26.61 -16.47 -17.37
C THR A 94 26.78 -15.85 -18.76
N ASP A 95 27.66 -16.41 -19.60
CA ASP A 95 27.81 -15.96 -20.99
C ASP A 95 26.51 -16.14 -21.81
N GLU A 96 25.60 -17.02 -21.37
CA GLU A 96 24.24 -17.18 -21.94
C GLU A 96 23.34 -15.96 -21.68
N ASP A 97 23.56 -15.22 -20.58
CA ASP A 97 22.78 -14.01 -20.26
C ASP A 97 23.16 -12.81 -21.16
N TRP A 98 24.30 -12.90 -21.86
CA TRP A 98 24.80 -11.84 -22.74
C TRP A 98 24.33 -11.95 -24.18
N GLY A 99 23.53 -12.96 -24.54
CA GLY A 99 22.89 -13.05 -25.85
C GLY A 99 23.88 -12.87 -27.00
N VAL A 100 25.07 -13.45 -26.90
CA VAL A 100 26.02 -13.45 -28.00
C VAL A 100 25.49 -14.48 -29.01
N GLU A 101 24.70 -13.99 -29.97
CA GLU A 101 24.41 -14.76 -31.17
C GLU A 101 25.74 -14.97 -31.91
N ASP A 102 26.26 -16.19 -31.84
CA ASP A 102 27.37 -16.60 -32.71
C ASP A 102 26.92 -16.45 -34.18
N GLU A 103 27.76 -15.69 -34.90
CA GLU A 103 27.77 -15.27 -36.31
C GLU A 103 27.01 -16.11 -37.35
#